data_AF-A0A6V8KLG2-F1
#
_entry.id   AF-A0A6V8KLG2-F1
#
_cell.length_a   1.000
_cell.length_b   1.000
_cell.length_c   1.000
_cell.angle_alpha   90.00
_cell.angle_beta   90.00
_cell.angle_gamma   90.00
#
_symmetry.space_group_name_H-M   'P 1'
#
loop_
_entity.id
_entity.type
_entity.pdbx_description
1 polymer ?
#
loop_
_entity_poly.entity_id
_entity_poly.type
_entity_poly.pdbx_seq_one_letter_code
_entity_poly.pdbx_strand_id
1 'polypeptide(L)'
;MRLMVGARDGRVAAAAERALAAAWTTDPAARRRIWAALPGTPEPALRFLLAPAPDSRHQPRVRLVAAPPDGGRVLRTALESPDASVRKALAAILRATDHPLLLGDLESALREGPPAPSAVLDLALDNPHALRPAPLGRHRTGFAAVAILKGRPDLLDGYEPASLVSALARLAGGTLPAPVAEVCRRRLRELGPGPGRERLCLLAGEGDAEALAAALDSGQEPDTPGVRALFFFRTGQWERYDAEDPDGALLEDYSRLADEDVWDELVRVARGAGRQAPRAGWVALTGPDPDVPSPSSGPGIW
;
A
#
# COMPACT_ATOMS: atom_id res chain seq x y z
N MET A 1 4.75 34.42 -9.19
CA MET A 1 4.14 34.41 -10.54
C MET A 1 2.63 34.47 -10.35
N ARG A 2 2.02 35.66 -10.40
CA ARG A 2 0.55 35.77 -10.42
C ARG A 2 0.09 35.26 -11.78
N LEU A 3 -0.76 34.23 -11.81
CA LEU A 3 -1.48 33.82 -13.01
C LEU A 3 -2.32 35.04 -13.47
N MET A 4 -1.81 35.81 -14.44
CA MET A 4 -2.49 36.98 -15.02
C MET A 4 -3.65 36.55 -15.93
N VAL A 5 -4.53 35.68 -15.45
CA VAL A 5 -5.67 35.16 -16.22
C VAL A 5 -6.93 36.04 -16.00
N GLY A 6 -6.76 37.20 -15.35
CA GLY A 6 -7.78 38.25 -15.20
C GLY A 6 -7.47 39.55 -15.94
N ALA A 7 -6.55 39.55 -16.91
CA ALA A 7 -6.28 40.74 -17.72
C ALA A 7 -7.51 41.06 -18.59
N ARG A 8 -8.02 42.29 -18.52
CA ARG A 8 -9.13 42.77 -19.38
C ARG A 8 -8.77 42.79 -20.87
N ASP A 9 -7.49 42.75 -21.20
CA ASP A 9 -6.97 42.70 -22.57
C ASP A 9 -6.65 41.26 -23.00
N GLY A 10 -7.37 40.77 -24.01
CA GLY A 10 -7.19 39.43 -24.58
C GLY A 10 -5.79 39.19 -25.16
N ARG A 11 -5.06 40.22 -25.60
CA ARG A 11 -3.69 40.07 -26.11
C ARG A 11 -2.71 39.74 -24.99
N VAL A 12 -2.86 40.39 -23.83
CA VAL A 12 -2.03 40.14 -22.64
C VAL A 12 -2.31 38.75 -22.08
N ALA A 13 -3.58 38.34 -22.02
CA ALA A 13 -3.96 37.00 -21.61
C ALA A 13 -3.35 35.92 -22.52
N ALA A 14 -3.41 36.09 -23.84
CA ALA A 14 -2.83 35.16 -24.81
C ALA A 14 -1.29 35.10 -24.75
N ALA A 15 -0.62 36.23 -24.51
CA ALA A 15 0.83 36.25 -24.29
C ALA A 15 1.23 35.52 -23.00
N ALA A 16 0.49 35.75 -21.91
CA ALA A 16 0.71 35.07 -20.63
C ALA A 16 0.46 33.56 -20.74
N GLU A 17 -0.60 33.13 -21.45
CA GLU A 17 -0.87 31.71 -21.65
C GLU A 17 0.23 31.02 -22.46
N ARG A 18 0.74 31.67 -23.53
CA ARG A 18 1.86 31.14 -24.32
C ARG A 18 3.13 31.01 -23.48
N ALA A 19 3.45 32.02 -22.66
CA ALA A 19 4.59 31.97 -21.76
C ALA A 19 4.45 30.83 -20.72
N LEU A 20 3.24 30.63 -20.17
CA LEU A 20 2.96 29.52 -19.26
C LEU A 20 3.06 28.16 -19.94
N ALA A 21 2.56 28.03 -21.17
CA ALA A 21 2.64 26.79 -21.94
C ALA A 21 4.10 26.42 -22.25
N ALA A 22 4.92 27.39 -22.66
CA ALA A 22 6.35 27.18 -22.87
C ALA A 22 7.09 26.82 -21.58
N ALA A 23 6.77 27.47 -20.46
CA ALA A 23 7.36 27.14 -19.17
C ALA A 23 6.92 25.76 -18.66
N TRP A 24 5.67 25.36 -18.91
CA TRP A 24 5.14 24.05 -18.51
C TRP A 24 5.89 22.89 -19.17
N THR A 25 6.23 23.04 -20.45
CA THR A 25 6.97 22.01 -21.20
C THR A 25 8.45 21.96 -20.85
N THR A 26 9.08 23.09 -20.53
CA THR A 26 10.54 23.18 -20.40
C THR A 26 11.06 23.23 -18.96
N ASP A 27 10.26 23.70 -17.99
CA ASP A 27 10.70 23.95 -16.60
C ASP A 27 9.90 23.12 -15.58
N PRO A 28 10.50 22.07 -14.96
CA PRO A 28 9.89 21.33 -13.85
C PRO A 28 9.48 22.23 -12.66
N ALA A 29 10.21 23.31 -12.37
CA ALA A 29 9.86 24.24 -11.31
C ALA A 29 8.62 25.08 -11.67
N ALA A 30 8.44 25.45 -12.94
CA ALA A 30 7.21 26.07 -13.42
C ALA A 30 6.00 25.16 -13.24
N ARG A 31 6.12 23.86 -13.54
CA ARG A 31 5.05 22.88 -13.29
C ARG A 31 4.63 22.84 -11.82
N ARG A 32 5.60 22.75 -10.91
CA ARG A 32 5.35 22.80 -9.46
C ARG A 32 4.67 24.11 -9.04
N ARG A 33 5.12 25.26 -9.57
CA ARG A 33 4.53 26.58 -9.26
C ARG A 33 3.09 26.71 -9.75
N ILE A 34 2.79 26.24 -10.96
CA ILE A 34 1.43 26.25 -11.53
C ILE A 34 0.51 25.37 -10.68
N TRP A 35 0.99 24.20 -10.25
CA TRP A 35 0.21 23.37 -9.34
C TRP A 35 -0.01 24.00 -7.97
N ALA A 36 1.03 24.60 -7.39
CA ALA A 36 0.94 25.28 -6.09
C ALA A 36 0.00 26.50 -6.12
N ALA A 37 -0.31 27.05 -7.30
CA ALA A 37 -1.24 28.15 -7.46
C ALA A 37 -2.73 27.72 -7.48
N LEU A 38 -3.01 26.41 -7.61
CA LEU A 38 -4.38 25.89 -7.70
C LEU A 38 -5.27 26.28 -6.49
N PRO A 39 -4.80 26.28 -5.22
CA PRO A 39 -5.62 26.73 -4.10
C PRO A 39 -5.91 28.24 -4.10
N GLY A 40 -5.00 29.07 -4.63
CA GLY A 40 -5.12 30.53 -4.61
C GLY A 40 -5.81 31.13 -5.84
N THR A 41 -5.72 30.46 -6.99
CA THR A 41 -6.33 30.89 -8.26
C THR A 41 -6.87 29.68 -9.03
N PRO A 42 -7.93 29.02 -8.52
CA PRO A 42 -8.37 27.72 -9.00
C PRO A 42 -8.81 27.74 -10.46
N GLU A 43 -9.67 28.69 -10.85
CA GLU A 43 -10.23 28.76 -12.21
C GLU A 43 -9.14 28.99 -13.29
N PRO A 44 -8.25 29.99 -13.17
CA PRO A 44 -7.09 30.16 -14.04
C PRO A 44 -6.19 28.93 -14.18
N ALA A 45 -5.81 28.34 -13.04
CA ALA A 45 -4.90 27.20 -13.02
C ALA A 45 -5.56 25.97 -13.65
N LEU A 46 -6.84 25.73 -13.31
CA LEU A 46 -7.61 24.62 -13.85
C LEU A 46 -7.83 24.76 -15.36
N ARG A 47 -8.20 25.95 -15.85
CA ARG A 47 -8.32 26.21 -17.29
C ARG A 47 -7.02 25.88 -18.03
N PHE A 48 -5.88 26.29 -17.47
CA PHE A 48 -4.57 26.00 -18.06
C PHE A 48 -4.26 24.50 -18.04
N LEU A 49 -4.49 23.81 -16.92
CA LEU A 49 -4.20 22.38 -16.74
C LEU A 49 -5.10 21.47 -17.60
N LEU A 50 -6.35 21.86 -17.81
CA LEU A 50 -7.34 21.15 -18.62
C LEU A 50 -7.28 21.51 -20.11
N ALA A 51 -6.43 22.46 -20.51
CA ALA A 51 -6.28 22.81 -21.90
C ALA A 51 -5.81 21.60 -22.74
N PRO A 52 -6.23 21.48 -24.00
CA PRO A 52 -5.83 20.38 -24.87
C PRO A 52 -4.31 20.22 -24.99
N ALA A 53 -3.86 18.97 -24.99
CA ALA A 53 -2.48 18.58 -25.25
C ALA A 53 -2.50 17.47 -26.33
N PRO A 54 -2.54 17.84 -27.63
CA PRO A 54 -2.76 16.89 -28.72
C PRO A 54 -1.67 15.82 -28.81
N ASP A 55 -0.46 16.15 -28.38
CA ASP A 55 0.70 15.25 -28.37
C ASP A 55 0.69 14.24 -27.21
N SER A 56 -0.29 14.32 -26.30
CA SER A 56 -0.43 13.34 -25.23
C SER A 56 -0.80 11.98 -25.80
N ARG A 57 0.02 10.97 -25.53
CA ARG A 57 -0.29 9.55 -25.80
C ARG A 57 -1.36 8.99 -24.86
N HIS A 58 -1.65 9.68 -23.78
CA HIS A 58 -2.57 9.28 -22.72
C HIS A 58 -3.87 10.06 -22.75
N GLN A 59 -4.95 9.43 -22.31
CA GLN A 59 -6.26 10.03 -22.15
C GLN A 59 -6.49 10.52 -20.71
N PRO A 60 -7.36 11.53 -20.50
CA PRO A 60 -7.77 12.51 -21.51
C PRO A 60 -6.58 13.34 -22.01
N ARG A 61 -6.60 13.78 -23.28
CA ARG A 61 -5.50 14.57 -23.90
C ARG A 61 -5.45 16.02 -23.42
N VAL A 62 -5.13 16.22 -22.14
CA VAL A 62 -4.99 17.52 -21.49
C VAL A 62 -3.58 17.72 -20.93
N ARG A 63 -3.15 18.97 -20.74
CA ARG A 63 -1.79 19.30 -20.28
C ARG A 63 -1.42 18.61 -18.96
N LEU A 64 -2.38 18.48 -18.04
CA LEU A 64 -2.20 17.77 -16.78
C LEU A 64 -1.82 16.31 -16.99
N VAL A 65 -2.47 15.60 -17.92
CA VAL A 65 -2.20 14.18 -18.20
C VAL A 65 -0.93 14.00 -19.01
N ALA A 66 -0.57 14.98 -19.85
CA ALA A 66 0.70 14.94 -20.59
C ALA A 66 1.92 15.06 -19.66
N ALA A 67 1.77 15.70 -18.50
CA ALA A 67 2.83 15.89 -17.53
C ALA A 67 2.26 15.93 -16.10
N PRO A 68 1.78 14.79 -15.57
CA PRO A 68 1.15 14.77 -14.26
C PRO A 68 2.17 15.08 -13.16
N PRO A 69 1.76 15.78 -12.10
CA PRO A 69 2.59 15.87 -10.91
C PRO A 69 2.72 14.49 -10.25
N ASP A 70 3.79 14.29 -9.52
CA ASP A 70 4.09 13.08 -8.76
C ASP A 70 3.37 13.04 -7.40
N GLY A 71 3.51 11.90 -6.71
CA GLY A 71 3.23 11.76 -5.28
C GLY A 71 1.75 11.84 -4.90
N GLY A 72 0.84 11.32 -5.73
CA GLY A 72 -0.59 11.29 -5.40
C GLY A 72 -1.26 12.66 -5.41
N ARG A 73 -0.58 13.69 -5.92
CA ARG A 73 -1.01 15.09 -5.74
C ARG A 73 -2.32 15.40 -6.47
N VAL A 74 -2.54 14.81 -7.65
CA VAL A 74 -3.82 14.90 -8.38
C VAL A 74 -4.94 14.25 -7.58
N LEU A 75 -4.72 13.01 -7.11
CA LEU A 75 -5.70 12.27 -6.32
C LEU A 75 -6.07 13.00 -5.03
N ARG A 76 -5.07 13.40 -4.24
CA ARG A 76 -5.29 14.16 -2.99
C ARG A 76 -6.10 15.43 -3.24
N THR A 77 -5.75 16.19 -4.28
CA THR A 77 -6.48 17.42 -4.62
C THR A 77 -7.91 17.13 -5.08
N ALA A 78 -8.14 16.03 -5.81
CA ALA A 78 -9.48 15.61 -6.22
C ALA A 78 -10.37 15.27 -5.01
N LEU A 79 -9.78 14.72 -3.95
CA LEU A 79 -10.48 14.32 -2.72
C LEU A 79 -10.67 15.49 -1.74
N GLU A 80 -9.64 16.31 -1.54
CA GLU A 80 -9.53 17.22 -0.39
C GLU A 80 -9.68 18.71 -0.74
N SER A 81 -9.65 19.09 -2.03
CA SER A 81 -9.72 20.52 -2.38
C SER A 81 -11.01 21.15 -1.86
N PRO A 82 -10.99 22.35 -1.24
CA PRO A 82 -12.21 23.02 -0.80
C PRO A 82 -13.09 23.46 -1.97
N ASP A 83 -12.49 23.69 -3.15
CA ASP A 83 -13.20 24.09 -4.37
C ASP A 83 -13.86 22.88 -5.06
N ALA A 84 -15.19 22.89 -5.13
CA ALA A 84 -15.97 21.80 -5.71
C ALA A 84 -15.73 21.63 -7.23
N SER A 85 -15.46 22.71 -7.95
CA SER A 85 -15.18 22.67 -9.39
C SER A 85 -13.83 22.00 -9.65
N VAL A 86 -12.83 22.31 -8.83
CA VAL A 86 -11.52 21.65 -8.86
C VAL A 86 -11.66 20.16 -8.57
N ARG A 87 -12.33 19.79 -7.47
CA ARG A 87 -12.57 18.38 -7.13
C ARG A 87 -13.22 17.62 -8.29
N LYS A 88 -14.33 18.16 -8.83
CA LYS A 88 -15.07 17.55 -9.93
C LYS A 88 -14.23 17.36 -11.19
N ALA A 89 -13.44 18.36 -11.57
CA ALA A 89 -12.62 18.30 -12.77
C ALA A 89 -11.48 17.28 -12.65
N LEU A 90 -10.78 17.26 -11.51
CA LEU A 90 -9.70 16.29 -11.29
C LEU A 90 -10.24 14.86 -11.14
N ALA A 91 -11.38 14.69 -10.50
CA ALA A 91 -12.10 13.41 -10.46
C ALA A 91 -12.45 12.92 -11.87
N ALA A 92 -12.94 13.80 -12.75
CA ALA A 92 -13.25 13.45 -14.14
C ALA A 92 -12.01 12.96 -14.91
N ILE A 93 -10.83 13.59 -14.69
CA ILE A 93 -9.57 13.10 -15.25
C ILE A 93 -9.24 11.71 -14.72
N LEU A 94 -9.28 11.51 -13.40
CA LEU A 94 -8.94 10.23 -12.77
C LEU A 94 -9.87 9.09 -13.20
N ARG A 95 -11.14 9.37 -13.51
CA ARG A 95 -12.08 8.40 -14.08
C ARG A 95 -11.81 8.04 -15.54
N ALA A 96 -11.20 8.93 -16.32
CA ALA A 96 -11.00 8.71 -17.75
C ALA A 96 -9.56 8.30 -18.10
N THR A 97 -8.63 8.38 -17.15
CA THR A 97 -7.22 8.32 -17.47
C THR A 97 -6.67 6.91 -17.67
N ASP A 98 -5.82 6.75 -18.68
CA ASP A 98 -4.97 5.57 -18.88
C ASP A 98 -3.51 5.83 -18.47
N HIS A 99 -3.23 6.98 -17.83
CA HIS A 99 -1.87 7.37 -17.50
C HIS A 99 -1.32 6.52 -16.34
N PRO A 100 -0.18 5.82 -16.50
CA PRO A 100 0.31 4.85 -15.53
C PRO A 100 0.64 5.47 -14.16
N LEU A 101 1.18 6.68 -14.11
CA LEU A 101 1.42 7.38 -12.84
C LEU A 101 0.12 7.67 -12.07
N LEU A 102 -0.92 8.16 -12.74
CA LEU A 102 -2.20 8.49 -12.08
C LEU A 102 -2.96 7.22 -11.65
N LEU A 103 -2.91 6.16 -12.46
CA LEU A 103 -3.41 4.85 -12.07
C LEU A 103 -2.62 4.28 -10.88
N GLY A 104 -1.30 4.50 -10.85
CA GLY A 104 -0.44 4.09 -9.74
C GLY A 104 -0.71 4.83 -8.44
N ASP A 105 -1.12 6.10 -8.52
CA ASP A 105 -1.57 6.87 -7.37
C ASP A 105 -2.89 6.32 -6.80
N LEU A 106 -3.86 5.99 -7.67
CA LEU A 106 -5.12 5.32 -7.26
C LEU A 106 -4.83 3.98 -6.59
N GLU A 107 -3.95 3.19 -7.19
CA GLU A 107 -3.59 1.87 -6.68
C GLU A 107 -2.86 1.94 -5.33
N SER A 108 -1.89 2.86 -5.19
CA SER A 108 -1.17 3.07 -3.93
C SER A 108 -2.13 3.50 -2.83
N ALA A 109 -3.07 4.40 -3.13
CA ALA A 109 -4.08 4.82 -2.17
C ALA A 109 -4.97 3.66 -1.72
N LEU A 110 -5.46 2.82 -2.63
CA LEU A 110 -6.23 1.62 -2.28
C LEU A 110 -5.43 0.61 -1.43
N ARG A 111 -4.11 0.53 -1.65
CA ARG A 111 -3.20 -0.33 -0.89
C ARG A 111 -2.91 0.18 0.52
N GLU A 112 -2.73 1.48 0.69
CA GLU A 112 -2.35 2.06 1.98
C GLU A 112 -3.56 2.32 2.88
N GLY A 113 -4.77 2.40 2.31
CA GLY A 113 -5.97 2.76 3.06
C GLY A 113 -6.01 4.29 3.22
N PRO A 114 -6.61 5.03 2.27
CA PRO A 114 -6.67 6.48 2.37
C PRO A 114 -7.70 6.89 3.43
N PRO A 115 -7.71 8.15 3.88
CA PRO A 115 -8.76 8.66 4.77
C PRO A 115 -10.18 8.57 4.17
N ALA A 116 -10.30 8.45 2.84
CA ALA A 116 -11.56 8.30 2.11
C ALA A 116 -11.52 7.08 1.16
N PRO A 117 -11.54 5.84 1.68
CA PRO A 117 -11.37 4.62 0.88
C PRO A 117 -12.49 4.46 -0.16
N SER A 118 -13.71 4.86 0.16
CA SER A 118 -14.86 4.79 -0.75
C SER A 118 -14.69 5.69 -1.98
N ALA A 119 -14.27 6.95 -1.80
CA ALA A 119 -14.11 7.88 -2.91
C ALA A 119 -13.00 7.44 -3.89
N VAL A 120 -11.90 6.90 -3.38
CA VAL A 120 -10.83 6.34 -4.23
C VAL A 120 -11.34 5.11 -4.98
N LEU A 121 -12.08 4.24 -4.29
CA LEU A 121 -12.68 3.06 -4.89
C LEU A 121 -13.65 3.45 -6.01
N ASP A 122 -14.53 4.42 -5.79
CA ASP A 122 -15.48 4.92 -6.79
C ASP A 122 -14.76 5.43 -8.05
N LEU A 123 -13.70 6.23 -7.88
CA LEU A 123 -12.89 6.71 -9.00
C LEU A 123 -12.28 5.56 -9.81
N ALA A 124 -11.76 4.54 -9.14
CA ALA A 124 -11.15 3.38 -9.79
C ALA A 124 -12.20 2.46 -10.46
N LEU A 125 -13.39 2.34 -9.86
CA LEU A 125 -14.52 1.61 -10.43
C LEU A 125 -15.00 2.28 -11.72
N ASP A 126 -15.12 3.59 -11.73
CA ASP A 126 -15.52 4.35 -12.92
C ASP A 126 -14.45 4.37 -14.01
N ASN A 127 -13.19 4.03 -13.70
CA ASN A 127 -12.09 4.07 -14.66
C ASN A 127 -12.00 2.80 -15.53
N PRO A 128 -12.22 2.87 -16.86
CA PRO A 128 -12.19 1.71 -17.74
C PRO A 128 -10.78 1.16 -18.02
N HIS A 129 -9.75 1.91 -17.67
CA HIS A 129 -8.33 1.57 -17.84
C HIS A 129 -7.68 0.99 -16.58
N ALA A 130 -8.33 1.09 -15.41
CA ALA A 130 -7.80 0.57 -14.14
C ALA A 130 -7.47 -0.94 -14.16
N LEU A 131 -8.04 -1.70 -15.11
CA LEU A 131 -7.87 -3.16 -15.22
C LEU A 131 -7.30 -3.63 -16.59
N ARG A 132 -6.77 -2.73 -17.45
CA ARG A 132 -6.20 -3.10 -18.77
C ARG A 132 -4.68 -3.34 -18.67
N PRO A 133 -4.14 -4.31 -19.42
CA PRO A 133 -3.50 -5.46 -18.80
C PRO A 133 -2.08 -5.21 -18.30
N ALA A 134 -1.87 -5.69 -17.06
CA ALA A 134 -0.66 -6.17 -16.39
C ALA A 134 0.46 -5.14 -16.07
N PRO A 135 1.08 -5.27 -14.90
CA PRO A 135 0.75 -4.46 -13.74
C PRO A 135 1.75 -3.30 -13.64
N LEU A 136 1.34 -2.24 -12.96
CA LEU A 136 2.28 -1.19 -12.52
C LEU A 136 3.39 -1.76 -11.58
N GLY A 137 3.32 -3.06 -11.25
CA GLY A 137 4.36 -3.93 -10.72
C GLY A 137 3.73 -5.19 -10.12
N ARG A 138 4.44 -6.32 -10.06
CA ARG A 138 3.90 -7.57 -9.49
C ARG A 138 3.44 -7.44 -8.02
N HIS A 139 3.98 -6.45 -7.31
CA HIS A 139 3.68 -6.15 -5.90
C HIS A 139 2.55 -5.12 -5.71
N ARG A 140 2.01 -4.56 -6.79
CA ARG A 140 0.93 -3.59 -6.68
C ARG A 140 -0.40 -4.31 -6.77
N THR A 141 -1.02 -4.51 -5.62
CA THR A 141 -2.25 -5.28 -5.45
C THR A 141 -3.44 -4.40 -5.08
N GLY A 142 -3.28 -3.07 -5.15
CA GLY A 142 -4.33 -2.12 -4.79
C GLY A 142 -5.58 -2.24 -5.66
N PHE A 143 -5.44 -2.67 -6.91
CA PHE A 143 -6.58 -2.92 -7.81
C PHE A 143 -7.24 -4.31 -7.67
N ALA A 144 -6.80 -5.17 -6.74
CA ALA A 144 -7.46 -6.46 -6.51
C ALA A 144 -8.94 -6.29 -6.13
N ALA A 145 -9.27 -5.31 -5.27
CA ALA A 145 -10.64 -4.98 -4.91
C ALA A 145 -11.48 -4.53 -6.12
N VAL A 146 -10.88 -3.72 -6.99
CA VAL A 146 -11.52 -3.21 -8.21
C VAL A 146 -11.79 -4.35 -9.20
N ALA A 147 -10.85 -5.29 -9.35
CA ALA A 147 -11.03 -6.48 -10.18
C ALA A 147 -12.21 -7.32 -9.70
N ILE A 148 -12.33 -7.57 -8.39
CA ILE A 148 -13.45 -8.31 -7.79
C ILE A 148 -14.78 -7.59 -8.04
N LEU A 149 -14.85 -6.29 -7.74
CA LEU A 149 -16.08 -5.50 -7.90
C LEU A 149 -16.53 -5.34 -9.35
N LYS A 150 -15.60 -5.35 -10.30
CA LYS A 150 -15.91 -5.35 -11.74
C LYS A 150 -16.26 -6.73 -12.30
N GLY A 151 -16.35 -7.76 -11.45
CA GLY A 151 -16.64 -9.12 -11.88
C GLY A 151 -15.51 -9.73 -12.72
N ARG A 152 -14.27 -9.31 -12.49
CA ARG A 152 -13.06 -9.78 -13.17
C ARG A 152 -12.05 -10.45 -12.22
N PRO A 153 -12.46 -11.44 -11.41
CA PRO A 153 -11.54 -12.14 -10.49
C PRO A 153 -10.49 -12.98 -11.22
N ASP A 154 -10.65 -13.22 -12.52
CA ASP A 154 -9.65 -13.84 -13.40
C ASP A 154 -8.34 -13.04 -13.47
N LEU A 155 -8.42 -11.72 -13.26
CA LEU A 155 -7.24 -10.86 -13.28
C LEU A 155 -6.36 -11.01 -12.03
N LEU A 156 -6.86 -11.67 -10.98
CA LEU A 156 -6.09 -11.88 -9.75
C LEU A 156 -4.88 -12.81 -9.96
N ASP A 157 -4.98 -13.73 -10.92
CA ASP A 157 -3.93 -14.71 -11.21
C ASP A 157 -2.64 -14.08 -11.77
N GLY A 158 -2.70 -12.80 -12.18
CA GLY A 158 -1.54 -12.04 -12.65
C GLY A 158 -0.70 -11.36 -11.55
N TYR A 159 -1.14 -11.38 -10.29
CA TYR A 159 -0.41 -10.79 -9.16
C TYR A 159 0.63 -11.74 -8.57
N GLU A 160 1.62 -11.19 -7.87
CA GLU A 160 2.51 -12.01 -7.04
C GLU A 160 1.69 -12.62 -5.88
N PRO A 161 1.71 -13.96 -5.69
CA PRO A 161 0.82 -14.63 -4.74
C PRO A 161 0.88 -14.12 -3.30
N ALA A 162 2.07 -13.88 -2.73
CA ALA A 162 2.19 -13.43 -1.34
C ALA A 162 1.63 -12.01 -1.14
N SER A 163 1.94 -11.12 -2.08
CA SER A 163 1.42 -9.75 -2.12
C SER A 163 -0.10 -9.74 -2.28
N LEU A 164 -0.66 -10.65 -3.10
CA LEU A 164 -2.09 -10.80 -3.30
C LEU A 164 -2.78 -11.27 -2.02
N VAL A 165 -2.25 -12.31 -1.36
CA VAL A 165 -2.82 -12.84 -0.11
C VAL A 165 -2.88 -11.77 0.97
N SER A 166 -1.81 -10.98 1.13
CA SER A 166 -1.79 -9.86 2.09
C SER A 166 -2.85 -8.81 1.78
N ALA A 167 -3.09 -8.53 0.49
CA ALA A 167 -4.17 -7.64 0.09
C ALA A 167 -5.55 -8.26 0.36
N LEU A 168 -5.78 -9.52 0.00
CA LEU A 168 -7.06 -10.19 0.19
C LEU A 168 -7.46 -10.29 1.67
N ALA A 169 -6.53 -10.64 2.57
CA ALA A 169 -6.79 -10.68 4.01
C ALA A 169 -7.22 -9.30 4.53
N ARG A 170 -6.46 -8.26 4.21
CA ARG A 170 -6.81 -6.87 4.55
C ARG A 170 -8.17 -6.44 3.99
N LEU A 171 -8.48 -6.82 2.75
CA LEU A 171 -9.76 -6.50 2.11
C LEU A 171 -10.93 -7.25 2.74
N ALA A 172 -10.72 -8.49 3.19
CA ALA A 172 -11.73 -9.31 3.87
C ALA A 172 -12.11 -8.74 5.24
N GLY A 173 -11.13 -8.25 6.00
CA GLY A 173 -11.35 -7.65 7.34
C GLY A 173 -11.69 -6.16 7.32
N GLY A 174 -11.68 -5.53 6.15
CA GLY A 174 -11.92 -4.10 5.99
C GLY A 174 -13.39 -3.68 5.93
N THR A 175 -13.63 -2.39 5.70
CA THR A 175 -14.96 -1.78 5.58
C THR A 175 -15.59 -1.90 4.18
N LEU A 176 -15.09 -2.83 3.36
CA LEU A 176 -15.57 -2.99 1.99
C LEU A 176 -16.94 -3.66 1.94
N PRO A 177 -17.68 -3.52 0.82
CA PRO A 177 -18.96 -4.19 0.65
C PRO A 177 -18.86 -5.71 0.89
N ALA A 178 -19.82 -6.30 1.59
CA ALA A 178 -19.81 -7.72 1.96
C ALA A 178 -19.55 -8.70 0.80
N PRO A 179 -20.05 -8.47 -0.44
CA PRO A 179 -19.72 -9.35 -1.57
C PRO A 179 -18.22 -9.40 -1.90
N VAL A 180 -17.49 -8.31 -1.67
CA VAL A 180 -16.03 -8.27 -1.90
C VAL A 180 -15.32 -9.10 -0.85
N ALA A 181 -15.66 -8.89 0.42
CA ALA A 181 -15.08 -9.63 1.54
C ALA A 181 -15.29 -11.14 1.34
N GLU A 182 -16.48 -11.57 0.91
CA GLU A 182 -16.74 -12.99 0.69
C GLU A 182 -15.93 -13.57 -0.47
N VAL A 183 -15.75 -12.84 -1.58
CA VAL A 183 -14.86 -13.28 -2.66
C VAL A 183 -13.42 -13.40 -2.17
N CYS A 184 -12.94 -12.45 -1.35
CA CYS A 184 -11.61 -12.53 -0.73
C CYS A 184 -11.48 -13.76 0.16
N ARG A 185 -12.39 -13.96 1.12
CA ARG A 185 -12.39 -15.12 2.03
C ARG A 185 -12.40 -16.45 1.29
N ARG A 186 -13.26 -16.59 0.28
CA ARG A 186 -13.31 -17.78 -0.56
C ARG A 186 -11.96 -18.03 -1.24
N ARG A 187 -11.35 -16.99 -1.83
CA ARG A 187 -10.03 -17.13 -2.47
C ARG A 187 -8.93 -17.51 -1.49
N LEU A 188 -8.93 -16.95 -0.27
CA LEU A 188 -7.97 -17.32 0.78
C LEU A 188 -8.09 -18.80 1.18
N ARG A 189 -9.32 -19.36 1.20
CA ARG A 189 -9.55 -20.79 1.47
C ARG A 189 -9.16 -21.72 0.32
N GLU A 190 -9.12 -21.22 -0.92
CA GLU A 190 -8.87 -21.99 -2.14
C GLU A 190 -7.40 -21.94 -2.62
N LEU A 191 -6.47 -21.46 -1.78
CA LEU A 191 -5.07 -21.35 -2.18
C LEU A 191 -4.44 -22.74 -2.36
N GLY A 192 -3.74 -22.93 -3.48
CA GLY A 192 -2.89 -24.09 -3.68
C GLY A 192 -1.55 -23.99 -2.93
N PRO A 193 -0.74 -25.05 -2.97
CA PRO A 193 0.64 -25.03 -2.48
C PRO A 193 1.46 -23.88 -3.08
N GLY A 194 2.37 -23.33 -2.28
CA GLY A 194 3.33 -22.31 -2.72
C GLY A 194 3.29 -21.00 -1.92
N PRO A 195 3.88 -19.92 -2.46
CA PRO A 195 4.13 -18.68 -1.71
C PRO A 195 2.87 -18.00 -1.14
N GLY A 196 1.72 -18.15 -1.80
CA GLY A 196 0.46 -17.60 -1.30
C GLY A 196 0.02 -18.27 0.00
N ARG A 197 0.04 -19.61 0.06
CA ARG A 197 -0.30 -20.38 1.28
C ARG A 197 0.67 -20.10 2.41
N GLU A 198 1.97 -20.05 2.12
CA GLU A 198 2.99 -19.69 3.10
C GLU A 198 2.70 -18.32 3.72
N ARG A 199 2.38 -17.32 2.88
CA ARG A 199 2.01 -16.00 3.36
C ARG A 199 0.69 -15.99 4.15
N LEU A 200 -0.31 -16.78 3.76
CA LEU A 200 -1.57 -16.91 4.50
C LEU A 200 -1.30 -17.41 5.92
N CYS A 201 -0.54 -18.49 6.05
CA CYS A 201 -0.27 -19.10 7.34
C CYS A 201 0.58 -18.19 8.23
N LEU A 202 1.53 -17.46 7.64
CA LEU A 202 2.30 -16.46 8.37
C LEU A 202 1.42 -15.32 8.88
N LEU A 203 0.50 -14.78 8.08
CA LEU A 203 -0.48 -13.76 8.53
C LEU A 203 -1.38 -14.28 9.67
N ALA A 204 -1.85 -15.53 9.54
CA ALA A 204 -2.63 -16.18 10.60
C ALA A 204 -1.83 -16.31 11.90
N GLY A 205 -0.54 -16.65 11.80
CA GLY A 205 0.39 -16.65 12.93
C GLY A 205 0.66 -15.24 13.49
N GLU A 206 0.61 -14.18 12.69
CA GLU A 206 0.68 -12.79 13.14
C GLU A 206 -0.63 -12.29 13.78
N GLY A 207 -1.66 -13.13 13.85
CA GLY A 207 -2.95 -12.82 14.49
C GLY A 207 -3.98 -12.15 13.57
N ASP A 208 -3.77 -12.14 12.25
CA ASP A 208 -4.79 -11.68 11.31
C ASP A 208 -6.00 -12.64 11.34
N ALA A 209 -7.15 -12.12 11.79
CA ALA A 209 -8.34 -12.93 12.03
C ALA A 209 -8.91 -13.58 10.77
N GLU A 210 -8.82 -12.91 9.62
CA GLU A 210 -9.36 -13.42 8.35
C GLU A 210 -8.42 -14.48 7.76
N ALA A 211 -7.11 -14.27 7.86
CA ALA A 211 -6.12 -15.27 7.49
C ALA A 211 -6.23 -16.51 8.38
N LEU A 212 -6.39 -16.34 9.69
CA LEU A 212 -6.57 -17.43 10.65
C LEU A 212 -7.83 -18.25 10.35
N ALA A 213 -8.97 -17.58 10.18
CA ALA A 213 -10.22 -18.25 9.82
C ALA A 213 -10.07 -19.04 8.52
N ALA A 214 -9.50 -18.42 7.48
CA ALA A 214 -9.31 -19.09 6.20
C ALA A 214 -8.36 -20.30 6.30
N ALA A 215 -7.25 -20.18 7.04
CA ALA A 215 -6.29 -21.28 7.21
C ALA A 215 -6.92 -22.47 7.96
N LEU A 216 -7.64 -22.20 9.06
CA LEU A 216 -8.31 -23.24 9.84
C LEU A 216 -9.47 -23.89 9.06
N ASP A 217 -10.32 -23.10 8.40
CA ASP A 217 -11.47 -23.60 7.64
C ASP A 217 -11.05 -24.53 6.48
N SER A 218 -9.89 -24.27 5.88
CA SER A 218 -9.39 -25.02 4.71
C SER A 218 -8.31 -26.05 5.04
N GLY A 219 -7.90 -26.15 6.31
CA GLY A 219 -6.79 -27.02 6.72
C GLY A 219 -5.47 -26.67 6.04
N GLN A 220 -5.24 -25.39 5.73
CA GLN A 220 -4.00 -24.93 5.12
C GLN A 220 -2.89 -24.81 6.16
N GLU A 221 -1.70 -25.28 5.77
CA GLU A 221 -0.51 -25.31 6.62
C GLU A 221 0.73 -24.84 5.83
N PRO A 222 1.73 -24.26 6.51
CA PRO A 222 3.05 -24.02 5.92
C PRO A 222 3.72 -25.32 5.48
N ASP A 223 4.49 -25.28 4.39
CA ASP A 223 5.34 -26.40 3.97
C ASP A 223 6.65 -26.43 4.76
N THR A 224 7.12 -25.26 5.20
CA THR A 224 8.38 -25.12 5.92
C THR A 224 8.23 -25.57 7.38
N PRO A 225 8.94 -26.61 7.87
CA PRO A 225 8.74 -27.17 9.21
C PRO A 225 8.84 -26.15 10.36
N GLY A 226 9.85 -25.28 10.34
CA GLY A 226 10.00 -24.24 11.37
C GLY A 226 8.83 -23.23 11.38
N VAL A 227 8.35 -22.83 10.20
CA VAL A 227 7.17 -21.95 10.07
C VAL A 227 5.89 -22.68 10.50
N ARG A 228 5.79 -23.98 10.22
CA ARG A 228 4.67 -24.83 10.64
C ARG A 228 4.59 -24.99 12.16
N ALA A 229 5.71 -25.26 12.83
CA ALA A 229 5.79 -25.31 14.28
C ALA A 229 5.35 -23.97 14.90
N LEU A 230 5.88 -22.85 14.39
CA LEU A 230 5.47 -21.50 14.80
C LEU A 230 3.97 -21.26 14.60
N PHE A 231 3.44 -21.63 13.42
CA PHE A 231 2.03 -21.49 13.10
C PHE A 231 1.13 -22.27 14.06
N PHE A 232 1.42 -23.55 14.33
CA PHE A 232 0.63 -24.34 15.28
C PHE A 232 0.71 -23.77 16.70
N PHE A 233 1.88 -23.32 17.11
CA PHE A 233 2.08 -22.71 18.42
C PHE A 233 1.24 -21.42 18.57
N ARG A 234 1.34 -20.49 17.59
CA ARG A 234 0.63 -19.21 17.65
C ARG A 234 -0.88 -19.33 17.47
N THR A 235 -1.33 -20.31 16.72
CA THR A 235 -2.76 -20.59 16.52
C THR A 235 -3.37 -21.50 17.58
N GLY A 236 -2.58 -21.92 18.58
CA GLY A 236 -3.06 -22.75 19.70
C GLY A 236 -3.39 -24.20 19.33
N GLN A 237 -2.87 -24.70 18.20
CA GLN A 237 -3.03 -26.09 17.77
C GLN A 237 -2.03 -27.00 18.50
N TRP A 238 -2.14 -27.05 19.83
CA TRP A 238 -1.12 -27.61 20.74
C TRP A 238 -0.75 -29.06 20.46
N GLU A 239 -1.73 -29.93 20.21
CA GLU A 239 -1.47 -31.35 19.94
C GLU A 239 -0.63 -31.53 18.67
N ARG A 240 -0.86 -30.67 17.67
CA ARG A 240 -0.10 -30.68 16.41
C ARG A 240 1.28 -30.08 16.58
N TYR A 241 1.40 -29.02 17.37
CA TYR A 241 2.68 -28.44 17.76
C TYR A 241 3.55 -29.48 18.49
N ASP A 242 3.01 -30.16 19.50
CA ASP A 242 3.74 -31.14 20.31
C ASP A 242 4.19 -32.35 19.48
N ALA A 243 3.45 -32.71 18.43
CA ALA A 243 3.83 -33.77 17.50
C ALA A 243 4.92 -33.33 16.50
N GLU A 244 4.89 -32.06 16.08
CA GLU A 244 5.83 -31.49 15.10
C GLU A 244 7.17 -31.09 15.74
N ASP A 245 7.13 -30.54 16.96
CA ASP A 245 8.26 -29.94 17.67
C ASP A 245 8.29 -30.39 19.15
N PRO A 246 8.45 -31.70 19.41
CA PRO A 246 8.32 -32.27 20.77
C PRO A 246 9.35 -31.75 21.78
N ASP A 247 10.51 -31.30 21.31
CA ASP A 247 11.59 -30.75 22.12
C ASP A 247 11.71 -29.22 22.05
N GLY A 248 10.88 -28.57 21.23
CA GLY A 248 10.89 -27.12 21.03
C GLY A 248 12.04 -26.60 20.16
N ALA A 249 12.84 -27.48 19.54
CA ALA A 249 14.03 -27.11 18.79
C ALA A 249 13.70 -26.28 17.53
N LEU A 250 12.60 -26.60 16.83
CA LEU A 250 12.19 -25.86 15.64
C LEU A 250 11.78 -24.43 15.98
N LEU A 251 11.01 -24.26 17.06
CA LEU A 251 10.59 -22.95 17.54
C LEU A 251 11.77 -22.15 18.10
N GLU A 252 12.72 -22.79 18.78
CA GLU A 252 13.95 -22.15 19.27
C GLU A 252 14.82 -21.65 18.11
N ASP A 253 15.08 -22.48 17.10
CA ASP A 253 15.88 -22.10 15.93
C ASP A 253 15.23 -20.96 15.15
N TYR A 254 13.91 -20.98 14.99
CA TYR A 254 13.18 -19.85 14.39
C TYR A 254 13.35 -18.57 15.22
N SER A 255 13.20 -18.68 16.55
CA SER A 255 13.26 -17.53 17.46
C SER A 255 14.64 -16.86 17.52
N ARG A 256 15.72 -17.58 17.19
CA ARG A 256 17.07 -17.00 17.08
C ARG A 256 17.21 -16.06 15.88
N LEU A 257 16.35 -16.20 14.87
CA LEU A 257 16.35 -15.36 13.67
C LEU A 257 15.29 -14.26 13.73
N ALA A 258 14.35 -14.35 14.68
CA ALA A 258 13.27 -13.40 14.87
C ALA A 258 13.71 -12.20 15.73
N ASP A 259 12.93 -11.13 15.69
CA ASP A 259 13.13 -9.96 16.55
C ASP A 259 12.59 -10.21 17.99
N GLU A 260 12.91 -9.29 18.90
CA GLU A 260 12.51 -9.35 20.32
C GLU A 260 10.97 -9.32 20.47
N ASP A 261 10.27 -8.61 19.58
CA ASP A 261 8.81 -8.50 19.60
C ASP A 261 8.14 -9.87 19.34
N VAL A 262 8.65 -10.64 18.38
CA VAL A 262 8.20 -12.02 18.13
C VAL A 262 8.37 -12.90 19.36
N TRP A 263 9.46 -12.73 20.10
CA TRP A 263 9.72 -13.50 21.30
C TRP A 263 8.72 -13.21 22.42
N ASP A 264 8.49 -11.93 22.72
CA ASP A 264 7.54 -11.50 23.73
C ASP A 264 6.12 -11.99 23.43
N GLU A 265 5.75 -12.00 22.15
CA GLU A 265 4.51 -12.61 21.68
C GLU A 265 4.44 -14.12 21.99
N LEU A 266 5.49 -14.89 21.69
CA LEU A 266 5.51 -16.33 21.97
C LEU A 266 5.41 -16.64 23.47
N VAL A 267 6.11 -15.86 24.31
CA VAL A 267 6.02 -15.98 25.76
C VAL A 267 4.61 -15.67 26.25
N ARG A 268 3.98 -14.62 25.71
CA ARG A 268 2.59 -14.25 26.03
C ARG A 268 1.61 -15.37 25.65
N VAL A 269 1.76 -15.95 24.46
CA VAL A 269 0.93 -17.06 23.97
C VAL A 269 1.09 -18.30 24.86
N ALA A 270 2.33 -18.71 25.18
CA ALA A 270 2.59 -19.82 26.10
C ALA A 270 1.94 -19.62 27.47
N ARG A 271 2.15 -18.45 28.08
CA ARG A 271 1.59 -18.13 29.41
C ARG A 271 0.07 -18.15 29.40
N GLY A 272 -0.57 -17.59 28.35
CA GLY A 272 -2.03 -17.60 28.20
C GLY A 272 -2.61 -19.01 28.12
N ALA A 273 -1.85 -19.97 27.58
CA ALA A 273 -2.24 -21.37 27.49
C ALA A 273 -1.75 -22.24 28.66
N GLY A 274 -1.09 -21.66 29.67
CA GLY A 274 -0.52 -22.41 30.80
C GLY A 274 0.66 -23.32 30.41
N ARG A 275 1.35 -23.03 29.30
CA ARG A 275 2.51 -23.79 28.80
C ARG A 275 3.83 -23.15 29.21
N GLN A 276 4.88 -23.96 29.19
CA GLN A 276 6.24 -23.46 29.34
C GLN A 276 6.57 -22.56 28.15
N ALA A 277 7.13 -21.38 28.45
CA ALA A 277 7.63 -20.49 27.41
C ALA A 277 8.78 -21.17 26.64
N PRO A 278 8.95 -20.89 25.33
CA PRO A 278 10.09 -21.42 24.60
C PRO A 278 11.40 -21.00 25.28
N ARG A 279 12.48 -21.76 25.05
CA ARG A 279 13.79 -21.42 25.64
C ARG A 279 14.43 -20.27 24.87
N ALA A 280 14.81 -19.20 25.57
CA ALA A 280 15.49 -18.09 24.93
C ALA A 280 16.86 -18.55 24.44
N GLY A 281 17.01 -18.72 23.13
CA GLY A 281 18.29 -18.99 22.48
C GLY A 281 19.20 -17.76 22.39
N TRP A 282 18.72 -16.60 22.87
CA TRP A 282 19.51 -15.37 22.93
C TRP A 282 20.60 -15.53 23.99
N VAL A 283 21.77 -15.99 23.56
CA VAL A 283 23.02 -15.68 24.26
C VAL A 283 23.10 -14.16 24.24
N ALA A 284 22.79 -13.55 25.38
CA ALA A 284 22.88 -12.12 25.55
C ALA A 284 24.30 -11.67 25.15
N LEU A 285 24.45 -11.16 23.92
CA LEU A 285 25.64 -10.44 23.47
C LEU A 285 25.78 -9.09 24.20
N THR A 286 24.91 -8.80 25.16
CA THR A 286 25.14 -7.83 26.24
C THR A 286 26.03 -8.43 27.34
N GLY A 287 27.11 -9.12 26.96
CA GLY A 287 28.26 -9.17 27.84
C GLY A 287 28.69 -7.71 28.10
N PRO A 288 29.10 -7.35 29.33
CA PRO A 288 29.65 -6.02 29.58
C PRO A 288 30.75 -5.77 28.55
N ASP A 289 30.69 -4.64 27.86
CA ASP A 289 31.75 -4.16 26.98
C ASP A 289 33.08 -4.31 27.75
N PRO A 290 33.99 -5.21 27.34
CA PRO A 290 35.21 -5.43 28.09
C PRO A 290 36.08 -4.17 27.96
N ASP A 291 36.07 -3.38 29.03
CA ASP A 291 36.94 -2.23 29.25
C ASP A 291 36.94 -1.19 28.12
N VAL A 292 35.92 -0.33 28.09
CA VAL A 292 36.18 1.07 27.70
C VAL A 292 36.88 1.73 28.90
N PRO A 293 38.19 2.00 28.85
CA PRO A 293 38.89 2.64 29.95
C PRO A 293 38.25 4.01 30.20
N SER A 294 37.88 4.24 31.47
CA SER A 294 37.39 5.54 31.93
C SER A 294 38.37 6.64 31.51
N PRO A 295 37.92 7.76 30.93
CA PRO A 295 38.81 8.89 30.68
C PRO A 295 39.33 9.40 32.02
N SER A 296 40.62 9.17 32.25
CA SER A 296 41.35 9.62 33.42
C SER A 296 41.14 11.12 33.61
N SER A 297 40.54 11.49 34.74
CA SER A 297 40.54 12.84 35.27
C SER A 297 41.97 13.36 35.34
N GLY A 298 42.34 14.26 34.42
CA GLY A 298 43.60 14.97 34.48
C GLY A 298 43.65 15.89 35.72
N PRO A 299 44.81 16.03 36.37
CA PRO A 299 44.95 16.90 37.53
C PRO A 299 44.94 18.36 37.10
N GLY A 300 44.24 19.18 37.89
CA GLY A 300 44.27 20.63 37.79
C GLY A 300 45.69 21.16 37.97
N ILE A 301 46.09 22.06 37.07
CA ILE A 301 47.24 22.93 37.22
C ILE A 301 46.70 24.34 37.49
N TRP A 302 47.32 24.98 38.48
CA TRP A 302 47.13 26.36 38.93
C TRP A 302 47.31 27.39 37.83
#